data_AF-A0A4P2Q548-F1
#
_entry.id   AF-A0A4P2Q548-F1
#
_cell.length_a   1.000
_cell.length_b   1.000
_cell.length_c   1.000
_cell.angle_alpha   90.00
_cell.angle_beta   90.00
_cell.angle_gamma   90.00
#
_symmetry.space_group_name_H-M   'P 1'
#
loop_
_entity.id
_entity.type
_entity.pdbx_description
1 polymer ?
#
loop_
_entity_poly.entity_id
_entity_poly.type
_entity_poly.pdbx_seq_one_letter_code
_entity_poly.pdbx_strand_id
1 'polypeptide(L)'
;MRTALHLCVAAAAAALFTAPAAMAHISVSGPAFAGATHEASFGVGHGCDGADTYRVKVQIPSGVTSVRPMDSAFGKAVLEKDAEGNVTAVVWTKPSVEDVLPADTNYYKLTVRFSVPDTPFRVLHFPTIQTCRTADGVETTAEWVDASGDHGSHGTGGDAPAALPAPALMILPPRAPGWNKYTVNEHVHDLSVFKDALIVWAGKAAYSPNPVTRGLIEAEPDTEVLSEIHPGTEIWVKY
;
A
#
# COMPACT_ATOMS: atom_id res chain seq x y z
N MET A 1 66.89 -1.02 -27.57
CA MET A 1 65.71 -0.42 -28.21
C MET A 1 64.78 -1.52 -28.69
N ARG A 2 63.69 -1.77 -27.95
CA ARG A 2 62.36 -2.18 -28.45
C ARG A 2 61.46 -2.34 -27.22
N THR A 3 60.45 -1.49 -27.20
CA THR A 3 59.58 -1.06 -26.11
C THR A 3 58.68 -2.19 -25.63
N ALA A 4 58.65 -2.45 -24.33
CA ALA A 4 57.64 -3.31 -23.70
C ALA A 4 56.34 -2.50 -23.60
N LEU A 5 55.32 -2.93 -24.35
CA LEU A 5 53.99 -2.34 -24.33
C LEU A 5 53.24 -2.94 -23.12
N HIS A 6 53.19 -2.19 -22.02
CA HIS A 6 52.37 -2.55 -20.86
C HIS A 6 50.89 -2.40 -21.23
N LEU A 7 50.22 -3.53 -21.42
CA LEU A 7 48.78 -3.61 -21.63
C LEU A 7 48.10 -3.40 -20.26
N CYS A 8 47.82 -2.15 -19.90
CA CYS A 8 46.94 -1.81 -18.78
C CYS A 8 45.50 -2.20 -19.15
N VAL A 9 45.07 -3.39 -18.74
CA VAL A 9 43.66 -3.78 -18.76
C VAL A 9 42.94 -2.99 -17.67
N ALA A 10 42.35 -1.86 -18.04
CA ALA A 10 41.42 -1.14 -17.19
C ALA A 10 40.11 -1.94 -17.13
N ALA A 11 39.92 -2.70 -16.05
CA ALA A 11 38.64 -3.34 -15.74
C ALA A 11 37.62 -2.24 -15.39
N ALA A 12 36.79 -1.87 -16.36
CA ALA A 12 35.63 -1.02 -16.12
C ALA A 12 34.59 -1.82 -15.31
N ALA A 13 34.57 -1.63 -14.00
CA ALA A 13 33.50 -2.11 -13.14
C ALA A 13 32.21 -1.35 -13.53
N ALA A 14 31.38 -1.97 -14.35
CA ALA A 14 30.03 -1.49 -14.61
C ALA A 14 29.23 -1.62 -13.30
N ALA A 15 29.14 -0.53 -12.55
CA ALA A 15 28.19 -0.42 -11.46
C ALA A 15 26.78 -0.54 -12.06
N LEU A 16 26.16 -1.70 -11.89
CA LEU A 16 24.71 -1.84 -12.10
C LEU A 16 24.04 -0.95 -11.06
N PHE A 17 23.71 0.28 -11.44
CA PHE A 17 22.73 1.07 -10.73
C PHE A 17 21.38 0.37 -10.92
N THR A 18 20.98 -0.45 -9.95
CA THR A 18 19.59 -0.85 -9.80
C THR A 18 18.82 0.40 -9.41
N ALA A 19 18.31 1.13 -10.40
CA ALA A 19 17.35 2.19 -10.14
C ALA A 19 16.19 1.55 -9.34
N PRO A 20 15.75 2.17 -8.23
CA PRO A 20 14.53 1.69 -7.56
C PRO A 20 13.42 1.69 -8.60
N ALA A 21 12.65 0.61 -8.67
CA ALA A 21 11.47 0.54 -9.52
C ALA A 21 10.65 1.81 -9.23
N ALA A 22 10.44 2.65 -10.24
CA ALA A 22 9.60 3.83 -10.09
C ALA A 22 8.25 3.34 -9.54
N MET A 23 7.86 3.80 -8.34
CA MET A 23 6.56 3.46 -7.76
C MET A 23 5.47 4.15 -8.60
N ALA A 24 5.07 3.46 -9.66
CA ALA A 24 4.03 3.87 -10.60
C ALA A 24 2.61 3.63 -10.05
N HIS A 25 2.48 2.85 -8.98
CA HIS A 25 1.18 2.39 -8.51
C HIS A 25 0.45 3.42 -7.65
N ILE A 26 -0.87 3.52 -7.82
CA ILE A 26 -1.70 4.24 -6.87
C ILE A 26 -1.57 3.56 -5.50
N SER A 27 -1.24 4.34 -4.47
CA SER A 27 -1.09 3.85 -3.11
C SER A 27 -2.22 4.36 -2.23
N VAL A 28 -2.45 3.72 -1.08
CA VAL A 28 -3.36 4.21 -0.04
C VAL A 28 -2.62 4.22 1.30
N SER A 29 -2.77 5.29 2.07
CA SER A 29 -2.13 5.37 3.38
C SER A 29 -2.78 4.39 4.36
N GLY A 30 -1.96 3.77 5.20
CA GLY A 30 -2.37 2.88 6.27
C GLY A 30 -1.20 2.58 7.21
N PRO A 31 -1.31 1.57 8.07
CA PRO A 31 -2.47 0.69 8.28
C PRO A 31 -3.66 1.43 8.91
N ALA A 32 -4.81 0.74 8.99
CA ALA A 32 -5.99 1.20 9.72
C ALA A 32 -6.26 0.29 10.94
N PHE A 33 -7.01 0.77 11.93
CA PHE A 33 -7.35 -0.01 13.12
C PHE A 33 -8.79 -0.51 13.09
N ALA A 34 -8.99 -1.79 13.43
CA ALA A 34 -10.30 -2.45 13.43
C ALA A 34 -11.31 -1.67 14.30
N GLY A 35 -12.52 -1.46 13.76
CA GLY A 35 -13.60 -0.74 14.44
C GLY A 35 -13.36 0.76 14.65
N ALA A 36 -12.22 1.31 14.24
CA ALA A 36 -11.91 2.73 14.38
C ALA A 36 -12.38 3.55 13.17
N THR A 37 -12.39 4.87 13.32
CA THR A 37 -12.39 5.76 12.16
C THR A 37 -10.96 5.91 11.65
N HIS A 38 -10.79 5.84 10.33
CA HIS A 38 -9.53 6.08 9.64
C HIS A 38 -9.68 7.17 8.58
N GLU A 39 -8.63 7.95 8.36
CA GLU A 39 -8.51 8.86 7.22
C GLU A 39 -7.40 8.34 6.32
N ALA A 40 -7.76 7.91 5.11
CA ALA A 40 -6.83 7.41 4.13
C ALA A 40 -6.61 8.43 3.01
N SER A 41 -5.36 8.60 2.59
CA SER A 41 -4.98 9.36 1.40
C SER A 41 -4.52 8.41 0.30
N PHE A 42 -5.16 8.50 -0.86
CA PHE A 42 -4.73 7.84 -2.08
C PHE A 42 -3.69 8.71 -2.79
N GLY A 43 -2.50 8.17 -3.01
CA GLY A 43 -1.44 8.82 -3.77
C GLY A 43 -1.50 8.41 -5.22
N VAL A 44 -1.79 9.35 -6.12
CA VAL A 44 -1.79 9.15 -7.57
C VAL A 44 -0.46 9.68 -8.11
N GLY A 45 0.44 8.75 -8.45
CA GLY A 45 1.83 9.02 -8.78
C GLY A 45 2.03 9.83 -10.06
N HIS A 46 1.29 9.45 -11.09
CA HIS A 46 1.41 9.93 -12.46
C HIS A 46 0.10 9.64 -13.21
N GLY A 47 -0.04 10.14 -14.42
CA GLY A 47 -1.15 9.91 -15.34
C GLY A 47 -1.03 8.63 -16.16
N CYS A 48 -1.48 8.61 -17.42
CA CYS A 48 -1.49 7.40 -18.25
C CYS A 48 -0.83 7.74 -19.58
N ASP A 49 0.24 7.02 -19.94
CA ASP A 49 0.98 7.23 -21.19
C ASP A 49 1.38 8.71 -21.43
N GLY A 50 1.73 9.43 -20.36
CA GLY A 50 2.10 10.85 -20.39
C GLY A 50 0.93 11.84 -20.43
N ALA A 51 -0.32 11.35 -20.51
CA ALA A 51 -1.52 12.15 -20.36
C ALA A 51 -1.86 12.35 -18.88
N ASP A 52 -2.38 13.53 -18.53
CA ASP A 52 -2.68 13.90 -17.15
C ASP A 52 -3.89 13.15 -16.57
N THR A 53 -3.92 12.98 -15.24
CA THR A 53 -5.06 12.34 -14.56
C THR A 53 -6.24 13.29 -14.51
N TYR A 54 -7.35 12.89 -15.12
CA TYR A 54 -8.56 13.69 -15.22
C TYR A 54 -9.65 13.28 -14.22
N ARG A 55 -9.79 11.96 -13.96
CA ARG A 55 -10.77 11.42 -13.03
C ARG A 55 -10.21 10.21 -12.30
N VAL A 56 -10.56 10.08 -11.02
CA VAL A 56 -10.25 8.90 -10.22
C VAL A 56 -11.53 8.42 -9.54
N LYS A 57 -11.86 7.14 -9.73
CA LYS A 57 -12.96 6.45 -9.06
C LYS A 57 -12.38 5.36 -8.16
N VAL A 58 -12.59 5.50 -6.86
CA VAL A 58 -12.19 4.53 -5.85
C VAL A 58 -13.41 3.75 -5.40
N GLN A 59 -13.41 2.43 -5.57
CA GLN A 59 -14.45 1.55 -5.02
C GLN A 59 -14.27 1.39 -3.51
N ILE A 60 -15.38 1.44 -2.79
CA ILE A 60 -15.42 1.25 -1.34
C ILE A 60 -15.65 -0.24 -1.04
N PRO A 61 -14.69 -0.94 -0.43
CA PRO A 61 -14.85 -2.36 -0.10
C PRO A 61 -15.94 -2.60 0.95
N SER A 62 -16.49 -3.82 0.93
CA SER A 62 -17.55 -4.22 1.85
C SER A 62 -17.11 -4.12 3.32
N GLY A 63 -18.03 -3.68 4.18
CA GLY A 63 -17.79 -3.46 5.61
C GLY A 63 -17.19 -2.08 5.93
N VAL A 64 -16.67 -1.34 4.95
CA VAL A 64 -16.33 0.07 5.12
C VAL A 64 -17.60 0.91 5.12
N THR A 65 -17.77 1.76 6.13
CA THR A 65 -18.98 2.58 6.29
C THR A 65 -18.62 4.03 6.64
N SER A 66 -19.62 4.91 6.78
CA SER A 66 -19.41 6.33 7.17
C SER A 66 -18.41 7.08 6.28
N VAL A 67 -18.40 6.77 4.98
CA VAL A 67 -17.47 7.32 3.99
C VAL A 67 -17.71 8.82 3.77
N ARG A 68 -16.67 9.62 3.97
CA ARG A 68 -16.67 11.07 3.84
C ARG A 68 -15.38 11.53 3.15
N PRO A 69 -15.41 11.81 1.84
CA PRO A 69 -14.26 12.29 1.11
C PRO A 69 -14.02 13.79 1.33
N MET A 70 -12.78 14.21 1.13
CA MET A 70 -12.42 15.61 0.96
C MET A 70 -12.53 16.00 -0.51
N ASP A 71 -12.97 17.24 -0.78
CA ASP A 71 -12.75 17.89 -2.08
C ASP A 71 -11.23 17.99 -2.34
N SER A 72 -10.81 18.00 -3.61
CA SER A 72 -9.38 17.99 -3.98
C SER A 72 -9.08 18.95 -5.13
N ALA A 73 -7.87 18.88 -5.70
CA ALA A 73 -7.53 19.58 -6.95
C ALA A 73 -8.42 19.15 -8.14
N PHE A 74 -9.13 18.03 -8.01
CA PHE A 74 -10.15 17.57 -8.94
C PHE A 74 -11.53 18.17 -8.63
N GLY A 75 -11.62 19.17 -7.74
CA GLY A 75 -12.90 19.73 -7.32
C GLY A 75 -13.66 18.82 -6.37
N LYS A 76 -14.99 18.80 -6.51
CA LYS A 76 -15.89 18.16 -5.55
C LYS A 76 -15.87 16.65 -5.67
N ALA A 77 -15.77 15.97 -4.52
CA ALA A 77 -15.94 14.53 -4.47
C ALA A 77 -17.42 14.15 -4.62
N VAL A 78 -17.71 13.11 -5.40
CA VAL A 78 -19.06 12.56 -5.61
C VAL A 78 -19.12 11.16 -5.03
N LEU A 79 -20.18 10.88 -4.26
CA LEU A 79 -20.46 9.55 -3.72
C LEU A 79 -21.41 8.80 -4.63
N GLU A 80 -21.03 7.61 -5.05
CA GLU A 80 -21.94 6.62 -5.62
C GLU A 80 -22.52 5.76 -4.49
N LYS A 81 -23.80 5.38 -4.63
CA LYS A 81 -24.51 4.57 -3.64
C LYS A 81 -25.28 3.43 -4.30
N ASP A 82 -25.44 2.33 -3.57
CA ASP A 82 -26.37 1.25 -3.94
C ASP A 82 -27.83 1.62 -3.64
N ALA A 83 -28.76 0.69 -3.92
CA ALA A 83 -30.19 0.88 -3.70
C ALA A 83 -30.54 1.02 -2.20
N GLU A 84 -29.71 0.44 -1.34
CA GLU A 84 -29.81 0.49 0.12
C GLU A 84 -29.22 1.77 0.72
N GLY A 85 -28.57 2.61 -0.10
CA GLY A 85 -27.98 3.88 0.29
C GLY A 85 -26.56 3.77 0.87
N ASN A 86 -25.94 2.59 0.81
CA ASN A 86 -24.53 2.40 1.17
C ASN A 86 -23.63 3.03 0.10
N VAL A 87 -22.53 3.64 0.53
CA VAL A 87 -21.55 4.21 -0.40
C VAL A 87 -20.74 3.09 -1.04
N THR A 88 -20.75 3.02 -2.37
CA THR A 88 -20.06 1.98 -3.15
C THR A 88 -18.81 2.50 -3.85
N ALA A 89 -18.74 3.80 -4.13
CA ALA A 89 -17.54 4.43 -4.68
C ALA A 89 -17.46 5.92 -4.32
N VAL A 90 -16.24 6.46 -4.40
CA VAL A 90 -15.96 7.89 -4.38
C VAL A 90 -15.32 8.28 -5.71
N VAL A 91 -15.80 9.34 -6.32
CA VAL A 91 -15.32 9.84 -7.61
C VAL A 91 -14.84 11.27 -7.46
N TRP A 92 -13.63 11.54 -7.97
CA TRP A 92 -13.07 12.87 -8.14
C TRP A 92 -12.84 13.12 -9.63
N THR A 93 -13.37 14.21 -10.18
CA THR A 93 -13.27 14.55 -11.61
C THR A 93 -12.96 16.02 -11.76
N LYS A 94 -11.86 16.37 -12.44
CA LYS A 94 -11.51 17.77 -12.68
C LYS A 94 -12.70 18.53 -13.29
N PRO A 95 -13.00 19.75 -12.81
CA PRO A 95 -14.25 20.42 -13.12
C PRO A 95 -14.34 20.88 -14.59
N SER A 96 -13.21 21.17 -15.22
CA SER A 96 -13.12 21.55 -16.63
C SER A 96 -12.03 20.78 -17.38
N VAL A 97 -12.14 20.76 -18.71
CA VAL A 97 -11.05 20.34 -19.61
C VAL A 97 -9.84 21.26 -19.46
N GLU A 98 -10.06 22.53 -19.16
CA GLU A 98 -8.98 23.51 -18.96
C GLU A 98 -8.11 23.21 -17.73
N ASP A 99 -8.61 22.40 -16.79
CA ASP A 99 -7.85 21.93 -15.61
C ASP A 99 -6.98 20.70 -15.92
N VAL A 100 -7.15 20.08 -17.10
CA VAL A 100 -6.28 19.00 -17.59
C VAL A 100 -4.95 19.61 -17.99
N LEU A 101 -3.88 19.10 -17.39
CA LEU A 101 -2.53 19.56 -17.67
C LEU A 101 -2.09 19.05 -19.06
N PRO A 102 -1.26 19.83 -19.78
CA PRO A 102 -0.79 19.44 -21.10
C PRO A 102 0.15 18.22 -21.07
N ALA A 103 0.67 17.86 -19.90
CA ALA A 103 1.54 16.72 -19.69
C ALA A 103 1.36 16.18 -18.26
N ASP A 104 1.75 14.93 -18.08
CA ASP A 104 1.84 14.25 -16.79
C ASP A 104 3.01 14.78 -15.95
N THR A 105 2.74 15.81 -15.15
CA THR A 105 3.76 16.47 -14.32
C THR A 105 3.45 16.47 -12.83
N ASN A 106 2.25 16.06 -12.44
CA ASN A 106 1.73 16.31 -11.10
C ASN A 106 1.45 15.01 -10.35
N TYR A 107 1.77 15.05 -9.06
CA TYR A 107 1.35 14.08 -8.07
C TYR A 107 0.07 14.57 -7.37
N TYR A 108 -0.88 13.68 -7.12
CA TYR A 108 -2.15 14.02 -6.47
C TYR A 108 -2.40 13.19 -5.20
N LYS A 109 -3.08 13.81 -4.22
CA LYS A 109 -3.63 13.13 -3.04
C LYS A 109 -5.14 13.27 -3.02
N LEU A 110 -5.84 12.15 -2.85
CA LEU A 110 -7.29 12.09 -2.70
C LEU A 110 -7.63 11.47 -1.35
N THR A 111 -8.31 12.22 -0.48
CA THR A 111 -8.46 11.85 0.93
C THR A 111 -9.89 11.45 1.26
N VAL A 112 -10.05 10.37 2.02
CA VAL A 112 -11.35 9.88 2.49
C VAL A 112 -11.27 9.42 3.95
N ARG A 113 -12.23 9.89 4.75
CA ARG A 113 -12.48 9.40 6.12
C ARG A 113 -13.55 8.33 6.09
N PHE A 114 -13.37 7.22 6.79
CA PHE A 114 -14.35 6.14 6.88
C PHE A 114 -14.23 5.37 8.20
N SER A 115 -15.26 4.59 8.51
CA SER A 115 -15.24 3.60 9.59
C SER A 115 -14.71 2.27 9.07
N VAL A 116 -13.70 1.74 9.74
CA VAL A 116 -13.01 0.48 9.40
C VAL A 116 -13.83 -0.69 9.96
N PRO A 117 -14.05 -1.77 9.20
CA PRO A 117 -14.70 -2.96 9.74
C PRO A 117 -13.90 -3.55 10.90
N ASP A 118 -14.59 -4.15 11.86
CA ASP A 118 -13.97 -4.82 13.01
C ASP A 118 -13.47 -6.22 12.64
N THR A 119 -12.53 -6.26 11.69
CA THR A 119 -11.93 -7.49 11.16
C THR A 119 -10.41 -7.32 11.11
N PRO A 120 -9.70 -7.42 12.25
CA PRO A 120 -8.25 -7.28 12.29
C PRO A 120 -7.56 -8.37 11.47
N PHE A 121 -6.36 -8.05 10.99
CA PHE A 121 -5.52 -8.86 10.10
C PHE A 121 -6.09 -9.12 8.70
N ARG A 122 -7.17 -8.42 8.31
CA ARG A 122 -7.70 -8.44 6.94
C ARG A 122 -7.17 -7.29 6.10
N VAL A 123 -6.82 -7.57 4.84
CA VAL A 123 -6.45 -6.53 3.86
C VAL A 123 -7.71 -5.92 3.25
N LEU A 124 -7.81 -4.59 3.27
CA LEU A 124 -8.80 -3.83 2.51
C LEU A 124 -8.19 -3.43 1.17
N HIS A 125 -8.78 -3.94 0.09
CA HIS A 125 -8.47 -3.51 -1.27
C HIS A 125 -9.47 -2.44 -1.71
N PHE A 126 -8.97 -1.40 -2.36
CA PHE A 126 -9.76 -0.29 -2.90
C PHE A 126 -9.55 -0.24 -4.42
N PRO A 127 -10.23 -1.11 -5.19
CA PRO A 127 -10.09 -1.10 -6.64
C PRO A 127 -10.34 0.30 -7.18
N THR A 128 -9.44 0.77 -8.04
CA THR A 128 -9.41 2.16 -8.47
C THR A 128 -9.34 2.24 -9.98
N ILE A 129 -10.21 3.05 -10.57
CA ILE A 129 -10.19 3.37 -11.99
C ILE A 129 -9.63 4.77 -12.14
N GLN A 130 -8.51 4.89 -12.84
CA GLN A 130 -7.89 6.15 -13.19
C GLN A 130 -8.18 6.46 -14.65
N THR A 131 -8.91 7.54 -14.92
CA THR A 131 -9.10 8.06 -16.26
C THR A 131 -8.13 9.22 -16.48
N CYS A 132 -7.29 9.07 -17.49
CA CYS A 132 -6.37 10.10 -17.94
C CYS A 132 -6.89 10.76 -19.20
N ARG A 133 -6.49 12.00 -19.44
CA ARG A 133 -6.97 12.77 -20.59
C ARG A 133 -5.86 13.63 -21.17
N THR A 134 -5.72 13.63 -22.48
CA THR A 134 -4.84 14.58 -23.18
C THR A 134 -5.48 15.97 -23.27
N ALA A 135 -4.68 17.01 -23.55
CA ALA A 135 -5.20 18.36 -23.78
C ALA A 135 -6.21 18.42 -24.94
N ASP A 136 -6.04 17.57 -25.96
CA ASP A 136 -6.97 17.45 -27.09
C ASP A 136 -8.23 16.64 -26.77
N GLY A 137 -8.34 16.15 -25.53
CA GLY A 137 -9.55 15.56 -24.98
C GLY A 137 -9.67 14.05 -25.13
N VAL A 138 -8.64 13.34 -25.58
CA VAL A 138 -8.63 11.88 -25.70
C VAL A 138 -8.47 11.25 -24.31
N GLU A 139 -9.40 10.36 -23.94
CA GLU A 139 -9.37 9.68 -22.65
C GLU A 139 -8.80 8.26 -22.76
N THR A 140 -8.00 7.86 -21.77
CA THR A 140 -7.53 6.49 -21.54
C THR A 140 -7.81 6.10 -20.09
N THR A 141 -7.82 4.79 -19.82
CA THR A 141 -8.12 4.28 -18.48
C THR A 141 -7.08 3.26 -18.03
N ALA A 142 -6.64 3.37 -16.78
CA ALA A 142 -5.89 2.37 -16.04
C ALA A 142 -6.77 1.79 -14.93
N GLU A 143 -6.87 0.46 -14.88
CA GLU A 143 -7.70 -0.30 -13.92
C GLU A 143 -6.84 -0.94 -12.83
N TRP A 144 -6.68 -0.24 -11.71
CA TRP A 144 -5.96 -0.70 -10.52
C TRP A 144 -6.86 -1.62 -9.69
N VAL A 145 -7.10 -2.84 -10.18
CA VAL A 145 -8.13 -3.74 -9.64
C VAL A 145 -7.59 -5.10 -9.18
N ASP A 146 -6.31 -5.40 -9.44
CA ASP A 146 -5.74 -6.69 -9.06
C ASP A 146 -5.57 -6.80 -7.53
N ALA A 147 -6.26 -7.77 -6.94
CA ALA A 147 -6.26 -8.08 -5.51
C ALA A 147 -5.53 -9.39 -5.19
N SER A 148 -4.84 -9.99 -6.16
CA SER A 148 -4.13 -11.26 -6.01
C SER A 148 -2.95 -11.20 -5.02
N GLY A 149 -2.52 -9.99 -4.63
CA GLY A 149 -1.43 -9.79 -3.68
C GLY A 149 -0.05 -10.15 -4.26
N ASP A 150 0.06 -10.34 -5.58
CA ASP A 150 1.31 -10.68 -6.21
C ASP A 150 2.25 -9.46 -6.25
N HIS A 151 3.08 -9.34 -5.22
CA HIS A 151 4.27 -8.48 -5.24
C HIS A 151 5.38 -9.04 -6.15
N GLY A 152 5.11 -10.13 -6.88
CA GLY A 152 6.09 -11.06 -7.41
C GLY A 152 6.14 -11.23 -8.92
N SER A 153 5.57 -10.33 -9.74
CA SER A 153 6.00 -10.30 -11.16
C SER A 153 7.37 -9.64 -11.30
N HIS A 154 8.40 -10.35 -10.81
CA HIS A 154 9.63 -10.50 -11.57
C HIS A 154 9.39 -11.56 -12.66
N GLY A 155 8.36 -11.34 -13.48
CA GLY A 155 7.99 -12.18 -14.60
C GLY A 155 8.86 -11.86 -15.80
N THR A 156 9.79 -12.76 -16.09
CA THR A 156 10.57 -12.80 -17.31
C THR A 156 9.65 -12.74 -18.54
N GLY A 157 9.85 -11.73 -19.39
CA GLY A 157 9.47 -11.68 -20.81
C GLY A 157 8.17 -12.38 -21.20
N GLY A 158 7.06 -11.64 -21.21
CA GLY A 158 5.83 -12.03 -21.89
C GLY A 158 4.90 -10.83 -22.06
N ASP A 159 4.28 -10.71 -23.24
CA ASP A 159 3.40 -9.62 -23.66
C ASP A 159 2.04 -9.56 -22.91
N ALA A 160 1.96 -10.06 -21.68
CA ALA A 160 0.78 -9.86 -20.83
C ALA A 160 0.84 -8.46 -20.21
N PRO A 161 -0.23 -7.64 -20.31
CA PRO A 161 -0.24 -6.35 -19.62
C PRO A 161 -0.02 -6.58 -18.13
N ALA A 162 0.94 -5.84 -17.56
CA ALA A 162 1.25 -5.91 -16.14
C ALA A 162 -0.04 -5.67 -15.33
N ALA A 163 -0.40 -6.62 -14.46
CA ALA A 163 -1.56 -6.46 -13.61
C ALA A 163 -1.34 -5.24 -12.70
N LEU A 164 -2.30 -4.31 -12.71
CA LEU A 164 -2.23 -3.10 -11.89
C LEU A 164 -2.85 -3.38 -10.52
N PRO A 165 -2.05 -3.43 -9.45
CA PRO A 165 -2.55 -3.81 -8.13
C PRO A 165 -3.50 -2.75 -7.59
N ALA A 166 -4.61 -3.20 -7.00
CA ALA A 166 -5.52 -2.33 -6.28
C ALA A 166 -4.81 -1.72 -5.05
N PRO A 167 -4.97 -0.41 -4.79
CA PRO A 167 -4.51 0.20 -3.55
C PRO A 167 -5.05 -0.59 -2.35
N ALA A 168 -4.16 -0.98 -1.45
CA ALA A 168 -4.52 -1.83 -0.31
C ALA A 168 -3.91 -1.35 1.00
N LEU A 169 -4.64 -1.54 2.10
CA LEU A 169 -4.12 -1.35 3.46
C LEU A 169 -4.49 -2.52 4.36
N MET A 170 -3.65 -2.77 5.36
CA MET A 170 -3.88 -3.77 6.39
C MET A 170 -4.74 -3.20 7.51
N ILE A 171 -5.76 -3.95 7.95
CA ILE A 171 -6.46 -3.68 9.21
C ILE A 171 -5.66 -4.33 10.33
N LEU A 172 -5.25 -3.54 11.32
CA LEU A 172 -4.58 -4.01 12.53
C LEU A 172 -5.54 -4.00 13.72
N PRO A 173 -5.31 -4.84 14.74
CA PRO A 173 -6.12 -4.81 15.95
C PRO A 173 -5.96 -3.48 16.71
N PRO A 174 -6.97 -3.05 17.48
CA PRO A 174 -6.88 -1.84 18.31
C PRO A 174 -5.73 -1.93 19.31
N ARG A 175 -5.01 -0.83 19.52
CA ARG A 175 -3.85 -0.76 20.42
C ARG A 175 -4.21 0.02 21.68
N ALA A 176 -4.14 -0.63 22.84
CA ALA A 176 -4.23 0.03 24.14
C ALA A 176 -2.84 0.08 24.81
N PRO A 177 -2.54 1.09 25.65
CA PRO A 177 -1.30 1.10 26.43
C PRO A 177 -1.18 -0.15 27.32
N GLY A 178 -0.02 -0.81 27.31
CA GLY A 178 0.23 -2.02 28.10
C GLY A 178 -0.03 -3.32 27.33
N TRP A 179 -0.42 -4.37 28.05
CA TRP A 179 -0.60 -5.70 27.49
C TRP A 179 -1.95 -5.86 26.80
N ASN A 180 -1.91 -6.26 25.53
CA ASN A 180 -3.07 -6.55 24.69
C ASN A 180 -3.01 -8.02 24.28
N LYS A 181 -4.17 -8.69 24.29
CA LYS A 181 -4.31 -10.07 23.82
C LYS A 181 -5.09 -10.09 22.52
N TYR A 182 -4.57 -10.77 21.51
CA TYR A 182 -5.24 -10.94 20.21
C TYR A 182 -5.23 -12.39 19.76
N THR A 183 -6.25 -12.79 19.01
CA THR A 183 -6.22 -14.00 18.18
C THR A 183 -5.94 -13.57 16.74
N VAL A 184 -4.86 -14.08 16.17
CA VAL A 184 -4.48 -13.81 14.78
C VAL A 184 -5.32 -14.70 13.86
N ASN A 185 -6.08 -14.11 12.94
CA ASN A 185 -7.01 -14.86 12.08
C ASN A 185 -6.45 -15.13 10.68
N GLU A 186 -5.37 -14.47 10.30
CA GLU A 186 -4.71 -14.55 9.00
C GLU A 186 -3.22 -14.78 9.18
N HIS A 187 -2.55 -15.34 8.18
CA HIS A 187 -1.12 -15.59 8.28
C HIS A 187 -0.33 -14.27 8.27
N VAL A 188 0.53 -14.05 9.27
CA VAL A 188 1.39 -12.85 9.37
C VAL A 188 2.86 -13.25 9.15
N HIS A 189 3.38 -13.02 7.94
CA HIS A 189 4.80 -13.22 7.64
C HIS A 189 5.66 -11.98 7.96
N ASP A 190 5.12 -10.77 7.78
CA ASP A 190 5.84 -9.53 8.08
C ASP A 190 5.48 -8.99 9.47
N LEU A 191 6.37 -9.22 10.45
CA LEU A 191 6.20 -8.74 11.82
C LEU A 191 6.44 -7.23 11.97
N SER A 192 6.77 -6.50 10.89
CA SER A 192 6.84 -5.04 10.89
C SER A 192 5.47 -4.39 11.16
N VAL A 193 4.37 -5.15 11.05
CA VAL A 193 3.04 -4.73 11.52
C VAL A 193 3.02 -4.37 13.01
N PHE A 194 3.97 -4.88 13.79
CA PHE A 194 4.19 -4.56 15.21
C PHE A 194 5.37 -3.61 15.44
N LYS A 195 5.73 -2.76 14.47
CA LYS A 195 6.87 -1.83 14.56
C LYS A 195 6.83 -0.86 15.75
N ASP A 196 5.65 -0.62 16.30
CA ASP A 196 5.41 0.24 17.47
C ASP A 196 5.15 -0.56 18.75
N ALA A 197 5.25 -1.88 18.72
CA ALA A 197 5.21 -2.70 19.94
C ALA A 197 6.57 -2.68 20.65
N LEU A 198 6.54 -2.80 21.97
CA LEU A 198 7.72 -3.07 22.78
C LEU A 198 8.15 -4.54 22.62
N ILE A 199 7.19 -5.47 22.65
CA ILE A 199 7.41 -6.92 22.48
C ILE A 199 6.10 -7.62 22.10
N VAL A 200 6.21 -8.68 21.32
CA VAL A 200 5.14 -9.60 20.92
C VAL A 200 5.51 -11.00 21.42
N TRP A 201 4.57 -11.70 22.02
CA TRP A 201 4.71 -13.09 22.47
C TRP A 201 3.67 -13.98 21.79
N ALA A 202 4.10 -15.17 21.37
CA ALA A 202 3.27 -16.26 20.90
C ALA A 202 3.77 -17.57 21.55
N GLY A 203 3.12 -18.01 22.63
CA GLY A 203 3.63 -19.14 23.41
C GLY A 203 5.03 -18.86 23.98
N LYS A 204 6.03 -19.66 23.57
CA LYS A 204 7.45 -19.48 23.94
C LYS A 204 8.25 -18.63 22.96
N ALA A 205 7.63 -18.20 21.86
CA ALA A 205 8.29 -17.40 20.85
C ALA A 205 8.05 -15.90 21.10
N ALA A 206 9.06 -15.06 20.88
CA ALA A 206 8.97 -13.61 21.03
C ALA A 206 9.57 -12.84 19.85
N TYR A 207 9.00 -11.66 19.59
CA TYR A 207 9.51 -10.68 18.63
C TYR A 207 9.54 -9.28 19.25
N SER A 208 10.56 -8.49 18.91
CA SER A 208 10.58 -7.06 19.20
C SER A 208 11.17 -6.29 18.01
N PRO A 209 10.56 -5.16 17.62
CA PRO A 209 11.17 -4.27 16.63
C PRO A 209 12.40 -3.55 17.19
N ASN A 210 12.59 -3.53 18.52
CA ASN A 210 13.77 -2.96 19.16
C ASN A 210 14.95 -3.95 19.07
N PRO A 211 16.07 -3.60 18.42
CA PRO A 211 17.20 -4.50 18.22
C PRO A 211 17.87 -4.94 19.54
N VAL A 212 17.82 -4.12 20.59
CA VAL A 212 18.36 -4.47 21.92
C VAL A 212 17.50 -5.56 22.55
N THR A 213 16.17 -5.37 22.58
CA THR A 213 15.24 -6.38 23.09
C THR A 213 15.31 -7.67 22.26
N ARG A 214 15.46 -7.56 20.94
CA ARG A 214 15.66 -8.73 20.07
C ARG A 214 16.92 -9.52 20.44
N GLY A 215 18.05 -8.85 20.68
CA GLY A 215 19.26 -9.53 21.16
C GLY A 215 19.08 -10.21 22.53
N LEU A 216 18.22 -9.66 23.40
CA LEU A 216 17.87 -10.32 24.66
C LEU A 216 17.00 -11.58 24.43
N ILE A 217 16.02 -11.51 23.52
CA ILE A 217 15.20 -12.68 23.12
C ILE A 217 16.09 -13.80 22.58
N GLU A 218 17.03 -13.48 21.70
CA GLU A 218 17.97 -14.44 21.10
C GLU A 218 18.90 -15.10 22.13
N ALA A 219 19.18 -14.43 23.24
CA ALA A 219 20.05 -14.92 24.30
C ALA A 219 19.30 -15.64 25.45
N GLU A 220 17.98 -15.49 25.53
CA GLU A 220 17.18 -16.02 26.63
C GLU A 220 17.00 -17.54 26.50
N PRO A 221 17.41 -18.33 27.51
CA PRO A 221 17.16 -19.77 27.51
C PRO A 221 15.66 -20.08 27.38
N ASP A 222 15.33 -21.17 26.67
CA ASP A 222 13.94 -21.64 26.47
C ASP A 222 12.98 -20.66 25.75
N THR A 223 13.51 -19.60 25.13
CA THR A 223 12.75 -18.67 24.28
C THR A 223 13.10 -18.87 22.80
N GLU A 224 12.08 -18.85 21.95
CA GLU A 224 12.23 -18.93 20.49
C GLU A 224 12.09 -17.54 19.85
N VAL A 225 12.73 -17.32 18.71
CA VAL A 225 12.52 -16.09 17.93
C VAL A 225 11.24 -16.25 17.10
N LEU A 226 10.25 -15.40 17.37
CA LEU A 226 9.03 -15.34 16.56
C LEU A 226 9.35 -14.67 15.22
N SER A 227 9.16 -15.40 14.12
CA SER A 227 9.43 -14.93 12.75
C SER A 227 8.17 -14.79 11.89
N GLU A 228 7.12 -15.53 12.22
CA GLU A 228 5.80 -15.46 11.59
C GLU A 228 4.72 -15.89 12.59
N ILE A 229 3.45 -15.59 12.29
CA ILE A 229 2.31 -15.98 13.12
C ILE A 229 1.25 -16.66 12.26
N HIS A 230 0.90 -17.90 12.60
CA HIS A 230 -0.13 -18.66 11.89
C HIS A 230 -1.55 -18.29 12.36
N PRO A 231 -2.56 -18.47 11.51
CA PRO A 231 -3.96 -18.33 11.91
C PRO A 231 -4.31 -19.17 13.15
N GLY A 232 -5.17 -18.63 14.01
CA GLY A 232 -5.59 -19.21 15.28
C GLY A 232 -4.63 -18.97 16.46
N THR A 233 -3.45 -18.38 16.24
CA THR A 233 -2.48 -18.14 17.31
C THR A 233 -2.95 -17.01 18.23
N GLU A 234 -2.98 -17.26 19.54
CA GLU A 234 -3.10 -16.18 20.53
C GLU A 234 -1.74 -15.52 20.74
N ILE A 235 -1.72 -14.19 20.64
CA ILE A 235 -0.54 -13.37 20.90
C ILE A 235 -0.79 -12.38 22.01
N TRP A 236 0.27 -12.06 22.74
CA TRP A 236 0.33 -10.97 23.70
C TRP A 236 1.26 -9.89 23.20
N VAL A 237 0.73 -8.69 23.02
CA VAL A 237 1.49 -7.54 22.51
C VAL A 237 1.54 -6.46 23.56
N LYS A 238 2.75 -5.98 23.87
CA LYS A 238 2.92 -4.82 24.74
C LYS A 238 3.16 -3.59 23.86
N TYR A 239 2.27 -2.61 23.93
CA TYR A 239 2.47 -1.27 23.35
C TYR A 239 2.83 -0.27 24.44
#